data_AF-A0A942RC78-F1
#
_entry.id   AF-A0A942RC78-F1
#
_cell.length_a   1.000
_cell.length_b   1.000
_cell.length_c   1.000
_cell.angle_alpha   90.00
_cell.angle_beta   90.00
_cell.angle_gamma   90.00
#
_symmetry.space_group_name_H-M   'P 1'
#
loop_
_entity.id
_entity.type
_entity.pdbx_description
1 polymer ?
#
loop_
_entity_poly.entity_id
_entity_poly.type
_entity_poly.pdbx_seq_one_letter_code
_entity_poly.pdbx_strand_id
1 'polypeptide(L)'
;MQQETVVYYQVIDFTVTIILGLFIGFAYDLLRVLRRLLRPSRQVLFFWDLLFWLCVTFVAFTALLAVNWGEVRAYVMIGLGIGCAFYALFLTNHIYRMLNLIVQTAVKICKMIITPTIRPVRFVLAQLLRLEKDLTGRAMAGKKAIAGRVTRKNVVLREKIKEKLHNKRRN
;
A
#
# COMPACT_ATOMS: atom_id res chain seq x y z
N MET A 1 -9.12 60.42 2.31
CA MET A 1 -10.09 59.33 2.58
C MET A 1 -10.31 58.40 1.39
N GLN A 2 -10.75 58.84 0.20
CA GLN A 2 -10.98 57.91 -0.93
C GLN A 2 -9.72 57.24 -1.49
N GLN A 3 -8.54 57.84 -1.41
CA GLN A 3 -7.29 57.21 -1.89
C GLN A 3 -6.72 56.16 -0.91
N GLU A 4 -6.95 56.31 0.39
CA GLU A 4 -6.44 55.38 1.41
C GLU A 4 -7.18 54.04 1.37
N THR A 5 -8.48 54.06 1.03
CA THR A 5 -9.28 52.83 0.90
C THR A 5 -8.83 52.00 -0.30
N VAL A 6 -8.50 52.61 -1.45
CA VAL A 6 -8.09 51.87 -2.65
C VAL A 6 -6.77 51.12 -2.43
N VAL A 7 -5.79 51.77 -1.78
CA VAL A 7 -4.49 51.17 -1.47
C VAL A 7 -4.66 50.00 -0.49
N TYR A 8 -5.53 50.15 0.50
CA TYR A 8 -5.81 49.11 1.49
C TYR A 8 -6.37 47.82 0.85
N TYR A 9 -7.34 47.95 -0.05
CA TYR A 9 -7.89 46.77 -0.76
C TYR A 9 -6.84 46.07 -1.63
N GLN A 10 -6.00 46.83 -2.33
CA GLN A 10 -4.93 46.25 -3.15
C GLN A 10 -3.92 45.42 -2.33
N VAL A 11 -3.57 45.87 -1.13
CA VAL A 11 -2.64 45.15 -0.24
C VAL A 11 -3.28 43.86 0.29
N ILE A 12 -4.56 43.90 0.65
CA ILE A 12 -5.31 42.71 1.08
C ILE A 12 -5.36 41.68 -0.04
N ASP A 13 -5.77 42.10 -1.23
CA ASP A 13 -5.91 41.21 -2.38
C ASP A 13 -4.56 40.56 -2.74
N PHE A 14 -3.48 41.34 -2.71
CA PHE A 14 -2.14 40.82 -2.91
C PHE A 14 -1.76 39.78 -1.85
N THR A 15 -2.02 40.06 -0.58
CA THR A 15 -1.75 39.12 0.53
C THR A 15 -2.55 37.83 0.38
N VAL A 16 -3.82 37.92 0.00
CA VAL A 16 -4.68 36.76 -0.27
C VAL A 16 -4.11 35.90 -1.40
N THR A 17 -3.60 36.50 -2.48
CA THR A 17 -2.99 35.74 -3.58
C THR A 17 -1.70 35.03 -3.18
N ILE A 18 -0.90 35.60 -2.27
CA ILE A 18 0.28 34.94 -1.70
C ILE A 18 -0.16 33.74 -0.86
N ILE A 19 -1.14 33.90 0.02
CA ILE A 19 -1.67 32.82 0.86
C ILE A 19 -2.24 31.69 -0.02
N LEU A 20 -2.91 32.04 -1.12
CA LEU A 20 -3.42 31.07 -2.08
C LEU A 20 -2.29 30.29 -2.76
N GLY A 21 -1.20 30.96 -3.13
CA GLY A 21 0.02 30.30 -3.63
C GLY A 21 0.65 29.35 -2.61
N LEU A 22 0.71 29.74 -1.33
CA LEU A 22 1.15 28.85 -0.25
C LEU A 22 0.26 27.61 -0.14
N PHE A 23 -1.06 27.78 -0.24
CA PHE A 23 -2.03 26.68 -0.17
C PHE A 23 -1.89 25.72 -1.36
N ILE A 24 -1.65 26.24 -2.57
CA ILE A 24 -1.38 25.43 -3.76
C ILE A 24 -0.09 24.62 -3.57
N GLY A 25 0.97 25.23 -3.04
CA GLY A 25 2.20 24.53 -2.69
C GLY A 25 1.97 23.41 -1.67
N PHE A 26 1.17 23.68 -0.64
CA PHE A 26 0.80 22.68 0.37
C PHE A 26 0.00 21.51 -0.22
N ALA A 27 -0.99 21.80 -1.06
CA ALA A 27 -1.78 20.78 -1.76
C ALA A 27 -0.88 19.90 -2.65
N TYR A 28 0.11 20.50 -3.32
CA TYR A 28 1.07 19.75 -4.13
C TYR A 28 1.93 18.78 -3.29
N ASP A 29 2.42 19.20 -2.13
CA ASP A 29 3.19 18.31 -1.23
C ASP A 29 2.31 17.19 -0.66
N LEU A 30 1.04 17.44 -0.38
CA LEU A 30 0.09 16.39 0.02
C LEU A 30 -0.08 15.33 -1.09
N LEU A 31 -0.27 15.78 -2.34
CA LEU A 31 -0.33 14.88 -3.49
C LEU A 31 0.98 14.11 -3.69
N ARG A 32 2.13 14.74 -3.46
CA ARG A 32 3.45 14.08 -3.51
C ARG A 32 3.57 12.96 -2.48
N VAL A 33 3.09 13.18 -1.25
CA VAL A 33 3.09 12.15 -0.20
C VAL A 33 2.10 11.05 -0.55
N LEU A 34 0.87 11.39 -0.96
CA LEU A 34 -0.14 10.43 -1.37
C LEU A 34 0.35 9.52 -2.52
N ARG A 35 1.06 10.08 -3.50
CA ARG A 35 1.71 9.33 -4.58
C ARG A 35 2.72 8.29 -4.07
N ARG A 36 3.49 8.62 -3.02
CA ARG A 36 4.44 7.67 -2.41
C ARG A 36 3.74 6.54 -1.66
N LEU A 37 2.60 6.81 -1.00
CA LEU A 37 1.84 5.79 -0.29
C LEU A 37 1.10 4.86 -1.24
N LEU A 38 0.32 5.42 -2.17
CA LEU A 38 -0.58 4.63 -3.02
C LEU A 38 0.16 3.90 -4.15
N ARG A 39 1.37 4.34 -4.50
CA ARG A 39 2.13 3.88 -5.67
C ARG A 39 1.23 3.62 -6.89
N PRO A 40 0.42 4.61 -7.32
CA PRO A 40 -0.55 4.39 -8.38
C PRO A 40 0.14 4.06 -9.71
N SER A 41 -0.62 3.46 -10.64
CA SER A 41 -0.14 3.21 -12.00
C SER A 41 0.14 4.54 -12.74
N ARG A 42 0.97 4.50 -13.78
CA ARG A 42 1.38 5.69 -14.56
C ARG A 42 0.19 6.49 -15.11
N GLN A 43 -0.88 5.79 -15.52
CA GLN A 43 -2.10 6.42 -16.01
C GLN A 43 -2.82 7.20 -14.91
N VAL A 44 -2.93 6.62 -13.72
CA VAL A 44 -3.57 7.27 -12.58
C VAL A 44 -2.77 8.50 -12.13
N LEU A 45 -1.44 8.45 -12.15
CA LEU A 45 -0.61 9.65 -11.89
C LEU A 45 -0.92 10.78 -12.86
N PHE A 46 -1.03 10.48 -14.16
CA PHE A 46 -1.34 11.49 -15.17
C PHE A 46 -2.70 12.14 -14.93
N PHE A 47 -3.72 11.35 -14.58
CA PHE A 47 -5.04 11.87 -14.22
C PHE A 47 -4.98 12.77 -12.98
N TRP A 48 -4.24 12.39 -11.95
CA TRP A 48 -4.08 13.23 -10.75
C TRP A 48 -3.36 14.53 -11.04
N ASP A 49 -2.29 14.51 -11.84
CA ASP A 49 -1.58 15.73 -12.21
C ASP A 49 -2.45 16.63 -13.09
N LEU A 50 -3.20 16.06 -14.05
CA LEU A 50 -4.14 16.81 -14.88
C LEU A 50 -5.24 17.48 -14.04
N LEU A 51 -5.86 16.72 -13.13
CA LEU A 51 -6.90 17.24 -12.26
C LEU A 51 -6.37 18.33 -11.32
N PHE A 52 -5.18 18.13 -10.76
CA PHE A 52 -4.53 19.13 -9.91
C PHE A 52 -4.27 20.44 -10.67
N TRP A 53 -3.65 20.36 -11.85
CA TRP A 53 -3.39 21.54 -12.67
C TRP A 53 -4.68 22.23 -13.13
N LEU A 54 -5.73 21.47 -13.44
CA LEU A 54 -7.05 22.03 -13.73
C LEU A 54 -7.60 22.81 -12.53
N CYS A 55 -7.53 22.25 -11.32
CA CYS A 55 -7.94 22.95 -10.10
C CYS A 55 -7.10 24.21 -9.84
N VAL A 56 -5.78 24.14 -10.00
CA VAL A 56 -4.87 25.29 -9.80
C VAL A 56 -5.20 26.41 -10.78
N THR A 57 -5.39 26.10 -12.05
CA THR A 57 -5.76 27.10 -13.07
C THR A 57 -7.14 27.69 -12.80
N PHE A 58 -8.11 26.86 -12.41
CA PHE A 58 -9.43 27.34 -12.03
C PHE A 58 -9.39 28.28 -10.83
N VAL A 59 -8.65 27.94 -9.78
CA VAL A 59 -8.45 28.77 -8.59
C VAL A 59 -7.73 30.07 -8.92
N ALA A 60 -6.70 30.02 -9.77
CA ALA A 60 -6.02 31.22 -10.23
C ALA A 60 -6.95 32.12 -11.06
N PHE A 61 -7.80 31.54 -11.90
CA PHE A 61 -8.75 32.25 -12.73
C PHE A 61 -9.88 32.89 -11.91
N THR A 62 -10.44 32.18 -10.93
CA THR A 62 -11.46 32.74 -10.03
C THR A 62 -10.89 33.85 -9.14
N ALA A 63 -9.66 33.70 -8.64
CA ALA A 63 -8.97 34.78 -7.94
C ALA A 63 -8.77 36.01 -8.83
N LEU A 64 -8.47 35.81 -10.12
CA LEU A 64 -8.33 36.89 -11.09
C LEU A 64 -9.65 37.63 -11.34
N LEU A 65 -10.74 36.88 -11.51
CA LEU A 65 -12.10 37.42 -11.68
C LEU A 65 -12.57 38.18 -10.43
N ALA A 66 -12.36 37.62 -9.25
CA ALA A 66 -12.85 38.19 -7.99
C ALA A 66 -12.16 39.50 -7.61
N VAL A 67 -10.85 39.59 -7.85
CA VAL A 67 -10.04 40.76 -7.43
C VAL A 67 -10.10 41.90 -8.45
N ASN A 68 -10.19 41.59 -9.74
CA ASN A 68 -10.00 42.58 -10.80
C ASN A 68 -11.15 42.67 -11.81
N TRP A 69 -12.32 42.09 -11.52
CA TRP A 69 -13.44 42.04 -12.49
C TRP A 69 -13.05 41.41 -13.84
N GLY A 70 -12.03 40.52 -13.84
CA GLY A 70 -11.51 39.87 -15.05
C GLY A 70 -10.40 40.62 -15.77
N GLU A 71 -9.95 41.78 -15.27
CA GLU A 71 -8.76 42.45 -15.81
C GLU A 71 -7.48 41.72 -15.35
N VAL A 72 -6.68 41.25 -16.31
CA VAL A 72 -5.46 40.47 -16.02
C VAL A 72 -4.38 41.39 -15.45
N ARG A 73 -4.39 41.60 -14.13
CA ARG A 73 -3.31 42.31 -13.44
C ARG A 73 -2.19 41.37 -13.05
N ALA A 74 -0.98 41.75 -13.46
CA ALA A 74 0.24 40.99 -13.21
C ALA A 74 0.49 40.70 -11.72
N TYR A 75 0.02 41.54 -10.79
CA TYR A 75 0.27 41.31 -9.36
C TYR A 75 -0.38 40.04 -8.81
N VAL A 76 -1.50 39.56 -9.37
CA VAL A 76 -2.15 38.31 -8.92
C VAL A 76 -1.29 37.11 -9.29
N MET A 77 -0.79 37.09 -10.53
CA MET A 77 0.14 36.08 -11.02
C MET A 77 1.47 36.10 -10.25
N ILE A 78 1.99 37.30 -9.98
CA ILE A 78 3.22 37.51 -9.20
C ILE A 78 3.01 37.05 -7.75
N GLY A 79 1.89 37.39 -7.11
CA GLY A 79 1.57 36.98 -5.74
C GLY A 79 1.44 35.46 -5.60
N LEU A 80 0.73 34.81 -6.52
CA LEU A 80 0.65 33.34 -6.62
C LEU A 80 2.03 32.72 -6.82
N GLY A 81 2.83 33.27 -7.75
CA GLY A 81 4.19 32.81 -8.02
C GLY A 81 5.11 32.94 -6.81
N ILE A 82 5.08 34.09 -6.13
CA ILE A 82 5.86 34.34 -4.91
C ILE A 82 5.42 33.39 -3.80
N GLY A 83 4.12 33.21 -3.57
CA GLY A 83 3.59 32.28 -2.58
C GLY A 83 4.04 30.85 -2.84
N CYS A 84 3.88 30.37 -4.08
CA CYS A 84 4.36 29.05 -4.49
C CYS A 84 5.88 28.89 -4.35
N ALA A 85 6.66 29.88 -4.76
CA ALA A 85 8.13 29.85 -4.67
C ALA A 85 8.60 29.86 -3.21
N PHE A 86 8.00 30.72 -2.37
CA PHE A 86 8.27 30.76 -0.94
C PHE A 86 7.97 29.42 -0.29
N TYR A 87 6.82 28.82 -0.62
CA TYR A 87 6.47 27.49 -0.13
C TYR A 87 7.52 26.44 -0.55
N ALA A 88 7.85 26.41 -1.85
CA ALA A 88 8.76 25.42 -2.42
C ALA A 88 10.18 25.50 -1.83
N LEU A 89 10.67 26.72 -1.55
CA LEU A 89 12.02 26.95 -1.05
C LEU A 89 12.15 26.70 0.46
N PHE A 90 11.19 27.19 1.26
CA PHE A 90 11.32 27.22 2.71
C PHE A 90 10.50 26.13 3.41
N LEU A 91 9.27 25.88 2.96
CA LEU A 91 8.31 25.04 3.68
C LEU A 91 8.32 23.59 3.21
N THR A 92 8.60 23.32 1.93
CA THR A 92 8.52 21.97 1.37
C THR A 92 9.35 20.96 2.15
N ASN A 93 10.60 21.26 2.51
CA ASN A 93 11.43 20.32 3.26
C ASN A 93 10.91 20.04 4.67
N HIS A 94 10.38 21.05 5.36
CA HIS A 94 9.82 20.90 6.71
C HIS A 94 8.51 20.10 6.66
N ILE A 95 7.58 20.54 5.82
CA ILE A 95 6.27 19.90 5.65
C ILE A 95 6.44 18.45 5.21
N TYR A 96 7.33 18.20 4.23
CA TYR A 96 7.60 16.85 3.74
C TYR A 96 8.11 15.91 4.86
N ARG A 97 9.04 16.38 5.71
CA ARG A 97 9.52 15.59 6.86
C ARG A 97 8.39 15.31 7.84
N MET A 98 7.58 16.31 8.18
CA MET A 98 6.46 16.14 9.11
C MET A 98 5.43 15.15 8.58
N LEU A 99 4.99 15.28 7.32
CA LEU A 99 4.05 14.33 6.71
C LEU A 99 4.63 12.92 6.67
N ASN A 100 5.91 12.76 6.33
CA ASN A 100 6.54 11.44 6.29
C ASN A 100 6.61 10.80 7.69
N LEU A 101 6.88 11.57 8.74
CA LEU A 101 6.83 11.08 10.12
C LEU A 101 5.43 10.61 10.51
N ILE A 102 4.40 11.39 10.18
CA ILE A 102 3.00 11.03 10.43
C ILE A 102 2.66 9.72 9.72
N VAL A 103 3.00 9.61 8.44
CA VAL A 103 2.76 8.41 7.61
C VAL A 103 3.48 7.20 8.17
N GLN A 104 4.77 7.31 8.51
CA GLN A 104 5.53 6.19 9.06
C GLN A 104 4.99 5.75 10.42
N THR A 105 4.57 6.70 11.25
CA THR A 105 3.94 6.42 12.54
C THR A 105 2.62 5.68 12.34
N ALA A 106 1.77 6.14 11.42
CA ALA A 106 0.52 5.47 11.08
C ALA A 106 0.74 4.04 10.57
N VAL A 107 1.70 3.84 9.64
CA VAL A 107 2.05 2.50 9.13
C VAL A 107 2.59 1.61 10.25
N LYS A 108 3.39 2.15 11.17
CA LYS A 108 3.91 1.40 12.32
C LYS A 108 2.78 0.96 13.25
N ILE A 109 1.81 1.84 13.52
CA ILE A 109 0.62 1.52 14.32
C ILE A 109 -0.20 0.43 13.63
N CYS A 110 -0.49 0.56 12.33
CA CYS A 110 -1.21 -0.47 11.58
C CYS A 110 -0.48 -1.82 11.63
N LYS A 111 0.84 -1.85 11.44
CA LYS A 111 1.63 -3.08 11.57
C LYS A 111 1.58 -3.64 12.99
N MET A 112 1.65 -2.79 14.01
CA MET A 112 1.57 -3.20 15.41
C MET A 112 0.23 -3.86 15.73
N ILE A 113 -0.85 -3.44 15.10
CA ILE A 113 -2.19 -4.03 15.26
C ILE A 113 -2.35 -5.31 14.43
N ILE A 114 -1.91 -5.32 13.16
CA ILE A 114 -2.14 -6.44 12.23
C ILE A 114 -1.23 -7.64 12.52
N THR A 115 0.04 -7.38 12.85
CA THR A 115 1.03 -8.45 13.08
C THR A 115 0.65 -9.44 14.19
N PRO A 116 0.17 -9.01 15.38
CA PRO A 116 -0.22 -9.93 16.44
C PRO A 116 -1.46 -10.75 16.05
N THR A 117 -2.32 -10.28 15.16
CA THR A 117 -3.49 -11.05 14.69
C THR A 117 -3.08 -12.17 13.72
N ILE A 118 -2.13 -11.93 12.83
CA ILE A 118 -1.73 -12.90 11.79
C ILE A 118 -0.79 -14.00 12.35
N ARG A 119 0.04 -13.67 13.34
CA ARG A 119 1.00 -14.62 13.95
C ARG A 119 0.36 -15.90 14.52
N PRO A 120 -0.69 -15.85 15.35
CA PRO A 120 -1.31 -17.05 15.91
C PRO A 120 -1.97 -17.89 14.81
N VAL A 121 -2.59 -17.27 13.81
CA VAL A 121 -3.19 -17.97 12.67
C VAL A 121 -2.14 -18.78 11.91
N ARG A 122 -0.97 -18.18 11.63
CA ARG A 122 0.15 -18.88 10.98
C ARG A 122 0.70 -20.02 11.86
N PHE A 123 0.75 -19.82 13.17
CA PHE A 123 1.21 -20.84 14.11
C PHE A 123 0.26 -22.05 14.14
N VAL A 124 -1.05 -21.82 14.23
CA VAL A 124 -2.08 -22.87 14.22
C VAL A 124 -2.06 -23.62 12.89
N LEU A 125 -1.99 -22.91 11.75
CA LEU A 125 -1.90 -23.54 10.43
C LEU A 125 -0.65 -24.42 10.31
N ALA A 126 0.49 -23.97 10.83
CA ALA A 126 1.72 -24.75 10.85
C ALA A 126 1.61 -26.02 11.71
N GLN A 127 0.87 -25.98 12.82
CA GLN A 127 0.61 -27.16 13.65
C GLN A 127 -0.29 -28.18 12.93
N LEU A 128 -1.34 -27.72 12.25
CA LEU A 128 -2.24 -28.60 11.50
C LEU A 128 -1.53 -29.32 10.34
N LEU A 129 -0.70 -28.59 9.58
CA LEU A 129 0.09 -29.18 8.49
C LEU A 129 1.12 -30.21 8.98
N ARG A 130 1.64 -30.06 10.21
CA ARG A 130 2.52 -31.07 10.83
C ARG A 130 1.75 -32.35 11.15
N LEU A 131 0.56 -32.21 11.71
CA LEU A 131 -0.31 -33.35 12.04
C LEU A 131 -0.71 -34.15 10.79
N GLU A 132 -1.06 -33.47 9.69
CA GLU A 132 -1.42 -34.12 8.43
C GLU A 132 -0.26 -34.96 7.87
N LYS A 133 0.98 -34.43 7.91
CA LYS A 133 2.18 -35.15 7.46
C LYS A 133 2.51 -36.36 8.34
N ASP A 134 2.36 -36.24 9.66
CA ASP A 134 2.60 -37.35 10.58
C ASP A 134 1.55 -38.46 10.41
N LEU A 135 0.28 -38.09 10.19
CA LEU A 135 -0.82 -39.03 9.92
C LEU A 135 -0.62 -39.77 8.59
N THR A 136 -0.29 -39.05 7.52
CA THR A 136 -0.01 -39.67 6.21
C THR A 136 1.26 -40.53 6.25
N GLY A 137 2.30 -40.10 6.97
CA GLY A 137 3.50 -40.90 7.20
C GLY A 137 3.21 -42.20 7.94
N ARG A 138 2.40 -42.14 9.02
CA ARG A 138 1.94 -43.31 9.77
C ARG A 138 1.04 -44.24 8.94
N ALA A 139 0.14 -43.68 8.13
CA ALA A 139 -0.71 -44.46 7.23
C ALA A 139 0.10 -45.20 6.15
N MET A 140 1.10 -44.53 5.56
CA MET A 140 2.02 -45.13 4.58
C MET A 140 2.90 -46.22 5.20
N ALA A 141 3.41 -46.00 6.41
CA ALA A 141 4.17 -47.01 7.15
C ALA A 141 3.31 -48.25 7.49
N GLY A 142 2.06 -48.04 7.92
CA GLY A 142 1.09 -49.11 8.19
C GLY A 142 0.78 -49.95 6.94
N LYS A 143 0.51 -49.31 5.79
CA LYS A 143 0.31 -50.00 4.50
C LYS A 143 1.52 -50.84 4.11
N LYS A 144 2.75 -50.31 4.24
CA LYS A 144 3.98 -51.06 3.96
C LYS A 144 4.15 -52.27 4.88
N ALA A 145 3.87 -52.12 6.17
CA ALA A 145 3.98 -53.22 7.14
C ALA A 145 2.99 -54.35 6.85
N ILE A 146 1.75 -54.03 6.49
CA ILE A 146 0.73 -55.01 6.11
C ILE A 146 1.12 -55.71 4.80
N ALA A 147 1.53 -54.96 3.79
CA ALA A 147 2.01 -55.52 2.53
C ALA A 147 3.18 -56.50 2.77
N GLY A 148 4.15 -56.13 3.60
CA GLY A 148 5.27 -57.00 3.97
C GLY A 148 4.85 -58.29 4.69
N ARG A 149 3.86 -58.23 5.59
CA ARG A 149 3.31 -59.42 6.27
C ARG A 149 2.56 -60.34 5.31
N VAL A 150 1.73 -59.78 4.42
CA VAL A 150 0.98 -60.55 3.42
C VAL A 150 1.93 -61.26 2.46
N THR A 151 2.97 -60.59 1.99
CA THR A 151 4.00 -61.19 1.12
C THR A 151 4.71 -62.34 1.83
N ARG A 152 5.17 -62.15 3.07
CA ARG A 152 5.83 -63.21 3.86
C ARG A 152 4.91 -64.41 4.07
N LYS A 153 3.64 -64.18 4.42
CA LYS A 153 2.65 -65.24 4.62
C LYS A 153 2.40 -66.02 3.33
N ASN A 154 2.33 -65.35 2.18
CA ASN A 154 2.17 -65.98 0.87
C ASN A 154 3.39 -66.82 0.45
N VAL A 155 4.62 -66.38 0.78
CA VAL A 155 5.83 -67.16 0.53
C VAL A 155 5.83 -68.46 1.34
N VAL A 156 5.58 -68.39 2.66
CA VAL A 156 5.52 -69.58 3.52
C VAL A 156 4.40 -70.54 3.10
N LEU A 157 3.23 -70.01 2.71
CA LEU A 157 2.13 -70.84 2.23
C LEU A 157 2.51 -71.61 0.97
N ARG A 158 3.22 -70.95 0.03
CA ARG A 158 3.69 -71.59 -1.21
C ARG A 158 4.71 -72.70 -0.93
N GLU A 159 5.62 -72.50 0.02
CA GLU A 159 6.57 -73.55 0.42
C GLU A 159 5.86 -74.76 1.06
N LYS A 160 4.93 -74.52 2.00
CA LYS A 160 4.13 -75.59 2.60
C LYS A 160 3.30 -76.37 1.57
N ILE A 161 2.76 -75.69 0.56
CA ILE A 161 2.02 -76.35 -0.53
C ILE A 161 2.97 -77.19 -1.39
N LYS A 162 4.17 -76.69 -1.72
CA LYS A 162 5.18 -77.45 -2.46
C LYS A 162 5.62 -78.70 -1.70
N GLU A 163 5.88 -78.60 -0.40
CA GLU A 163 6.20 -79.76 0.45
C GLU A 163 5.06 -80.79 0.45
N LYS A 164 3.82 -80.36 0.66
CA LYS A 164 2.64 -81.26 0.63
C LYS A 164 2.48 -81.96 -0.72
N LEU A 165 2.69 -81.24 -1.83
CA LEU A 165 2.65 -81.82 -3.17
C LEU A 165 3.78 -82.82 -3.42
N HIS A 166 4.98 -82.53 -2.91
CA HIS A 166 6.13 -83.42 -3.07
C HIS A 166 5.98 -84.71 -2.25
N ASN A 167 5.46 -84.61 -1.02
CA ASN A 167 5.18 -85.78 -0.17
C ASN A 167 4.07 -86.65 -0.75
N LYS A 168 3.03 -86.04 -1.36
CA LYS A 168 1.95 -86.76 -2.05
C LYS A 168 2.42 -87.50 -3.31
N ARG A 169 3.55 -87.11 -3.93
CA ARG A 169 4.13 -87.83 -5.08
C ARG A 169 5.07 -88.97 -4.68
N ARG A 170 5.49 -89.05 -3.41
CA ARG A 170 6.38 -90.09 -2.88
C ARG A 170 5.65 -91.26 -2.23
N ASN A 171 4.39 -91.08 -1.85
CA ASN A 171 3.46 -92.14 -1.45
C ASN A 171 2.62 -92.59 -2.64
#